data_AF-A0A8K0PE06-F1
#
_entry.id   AF-A0A8K0PE06-F1
#
_cell.length_a   1.000
_cell.length_b   1.000
_cell.length_c   1.000
_cell.angle_alpha   90.00
_cell.angle_beta   90.00
_cell.angle_gamma   90.00
#
_symmetry.space_group_name_H-M   'P 1'
#
loop_
_entity.id
_entity.type
_entity.pdbx_description
1 polymer ?
#
loop_
_entity_poly.entity_id
_entity_poly.type
_entity_poly.pdbx_seq_one_letter_code
_entity_poly.pdbx_strand_id
1 'polypeptide(L)'
;MLGVSETRHFSSKRPTRTLCLLLVPIFLLLLVFRSSLSHSVSTNVPSQPVITSGDAGSIGHRDQVIYSRIGKISSIFYDKVTPLSQAYEDALLSHREHDDLFHYRHPVLRNKLLPGTWSREAYIFYILADELQKSPSERLEWLFWHDADVVLINDLIPLETFVPTSEKWSHVDFIVSNDLNGLNDGVFFLRVNEWALQFMAASLAFLKYHPNVNLRYEGQSTQELLSRTENWKNRTMHVPQRWFNAYQNYGNNDDIPPEFNWRHGYHEPGDMLVHLPGSATSRKDLLRQWLKRKRDEPSKYIIPIEKLNLTKEVEHFWEHEAPKEEENQVIYWRRFHVVREAGGKADDGTRKEIKEYRESIKSQHLTQQVIDERVREIEKKHKPGKIQAMRKLYADRLSGKEKDSIQPAG
;
A
#
# COMPACT_ATOMS: atom_id res chain seq x y z
N MET A 1 33.28 -25.58 58.00
CA MET A 1 32.86 -27.01 57.96
C MET A 1 32.13 -27.21 56.64
N LEU A 2 32.81 -27.78 55.63
CA LEU A 2 32.62 -29.16 55.15
C LEU A 2 31.18 -29.37 54.65
N GLY A 3 30.83 -29.66 53.39
CA GLY A 3 31.57 -29.97 52.17
C GLY A 3 30.61 -30.68 51.17
N VAL A 4 31.03 -30.75 49.90
CA VAL A 4 30.70 -31.79 48.88
C VAL A 4 29.25 -31.80 48.32
N SER A 5 28.98 -31.31 47.10
CA SER A 5 29.13 -31.92 45.76
C SER A 5 28.37 -33.23 45.53
N GLU A 6 27.24 -33.19 44.82
CA GLU A 6 26.73 -34.34 44.05
C GLU A 6 26.41 -33.95 42.61
N THR A 7 27.18 -34.55 41.71
CA THR A 7 27.08 -34.56 40.26
C THR A 7 25.95 -35.48 39.80
N ARG A 8 25.01 -34.98 39.00
CA ARG A 8 24.05 -35.84 38.27
C ARG A 8 24.68 -36.32 36.97
N HIS A 9 24.97 -37.62 36.91
CA HIS A 9 25.42 -38.33 35.71
C HIS A 9 24.35 -38.32 34.61
N PHE A 10 24.70 -37.74 33.45
CA PHE A 10 23.99 -37.94 32.19
C PHE A 10 24.40 -39.32 31.61
N SER A 11 23.48 -40.29 31.63
CA SER A 11 23.68 -41.58 30.97
C SER A 11 23.36 -41.42 29.47
N SER A 12 24.40 -41.22 28.64
CA SER A 12 24.25 -41.32 27.18
C SER A 12 24.39 -42.79 26.76
N LYS A 13 23.25 -43.46 26.50
CA LYS A 13 23.26 -44.72 25.77
C LYS A 13 23.66 -44.41 24.32
N ARG A 14 24.91 -44.68 23.97
CA ARG A 14 25.38 -44.67 22.59
C ARG A 14 24.58 -45.70 21.78
N PRO A 15 23.96 -45.34 20.64
CA PRO A 15 23.38 -46.34 19.77
C PRO A 15 24.50 -47.23 19.21
N THR A 16 24.30 -48.54 19.31
CA THR A 16 25.20 -49.58 18.80
C THR A 16 25.47 -49.40 17.31
N ARG A 17 26.75 -49.53 16.92
CA ARG A 17 27.35 -49.33 15.58
C ARG A 17 26.63 -50.05 14.42
N THR A 18 25.71 -50.95 14.70
CA THR A 18 24.93 -51.71 13.70
C THR A 18 23.81 -50.90 13.05
N LEU A 19 23.29 -49.84 13.69
CA LEU A 19 22.18 -49.04 13.12
C LEU A 19 22.64 -48.01 12.08
N CYS A 20 23.90 -47.56 12.15
CA CYS A 20 24.47 -46.61 11.18
C CYS A 20 24.77 -47.24 9.81
N LEU A 21 24.93 -48.58 9.73
CA LEU A 21 25.27 -49.25 8.47
C LEU A 21 24.06 -49.53 7.56
N LEU A 22 22.83 -49.48 8.09
CA LEU A 22 21.61 -49.67 7.30
C LEU A 22 21.00 -48.35 6.79
N LEU A 23 21.27 -47.22 7.45
CA LEU A 23 20.70 -45.92 7.06
C LEU A 23 21.47 -45.25 5.90
N VAL A 24 22.78 -45.48 5.79
CA VAL A 24 23.62 -44.91 4.73
C VAL A 24 23.23 -45.41 3.32
N PRO A 25 23.01 -46.72 3.06
CA PRO A 25 22.59 -47.17 1.73
C PRO A 25 21.17 -46.72 1.37
N ILE A 26 20.26 -46.59 2.34
CA ILE A 26 18.89 -46.09 2.10
C ILE A 26 18.90 -44.60 1.75
N PHE A 27 19.74 -43.80 2.41
CA PHE A 27 19.88 -42.36 2.12
C PHE A 27 20.55 -42.12 0.76
N LEU A 28 21.52 -42.95 0.37
CA LEU A 28 22.13 -42.92 -0.96
C LEU A 28 21.15 -43.36 -2.06
N LEU A 29 20.31 -44.37 -1.82
CA LEU A 29 19.25 -44.78 -2.75
C LEU A 29 18.21 -43.67 -2.97
N LEU A 30 17.84 -42.92 -1.92
CA LEU A 30 16.93 -41.77 -2.04
C LEU A 30 17.56 -40.57 -2.76
N LEU A 31 18.87 -40.36 -2.63
CA LEU A 31 19.60 -39.34 -3.39
C LEU A 31 19.72 -39.70 -4.87
N VAL A 32 19.97 -40.98 -5.20
CA VAL A 32 20.01 -41.46 -6.58
C VAL A 32 18.62 -41.45 -7.23
N PHE A 33 17.55 -41.75 -6.48
CA PHE A 33 16.17 -41.63 -6.99
C PHE A 33 15.75 -40.16 -7.21
N ARG A 34 16.21 -39.22 -6.38
CA ARG A 34 16.00 -37.79 -6.62
C ARG A 34 16.79 -37.26 -7.81
N SER A 35 18.03 -37.73 -8.04
CA SER A 35 18.84 -37.31 -9.19
C SER A 35 18.35 -37.91 -10.51
N SER A 36 17.73 -39.11 -10.48
CA SER A 36 17.14 -39.72 -11.68
C SER A 36 15.73 -39.22 -12.02
N LEU A 37 15.02 -38.60 -11.07
CA LEU A 37 13.77 -37.86 -11.31
C LEU A 37 13.97 -36.37 -11.68
N SER A 38 15.20 -35.84 -11.56
CA SER A 38 15.52 -34.44 -11.93
C SER A 38 16.20 -34.30 -13.30
N HIS A 39 16.20 -35.35 -14.10
CA HIS A 39 16.62 -35.32 -15.52
C HIS A 39 15.47 -35.72 -16.44
N SER A 40 14.37 -34.97 -16.39
CA SER A 40 13.46 -34.80 -17.53
C SER A 40 12.50 -33.64 -17.29
N VAL A 41 13.02 -32.41 -17.20
CA VAL A 41 12.27 -31.24 -17.63
C VAL A 41 13.08 -30.60 -18.75
N SER A 42 12.83 -31.10 -19.95
CA SER A 42 13.32 -30.50 -21.19
C SER A 42 12.55 -29.20 -21.41
N THR A 43 13.02 -28.08 -20.88
CA THR A 43 12.59 -26.76 -21.34
C THR A 43 13.30 -26.47 -22.66
N ASN A 44 12.80 -27.07 -23.75
CA ASN A 44 13.01 -26.51 -25.07
C ASN A 44 12.16 -25.25 -25.18
N VAL A 45 12.65 -24.14 -24.63
CA VAL A 45 12.21 -22.81 -25.06
C VAL A 45 13.25 -22.35 -26.08
N PRO A 46 12.87 -22.08 -27.34
CA PRO A 46 13.82 -21.63 -28.33
C PRO A 46 14.39 -20.28 -27.91
N SER A 47 15.70 -20.21 -27.72
CA SER A 47 16.43 -18.94 -27.78
C SER A 47 16.14 -18.31 -29.16
N GLN A 48 15.52 -17.13 -29.18
CA GLN A 48 15.22 -16.41 -30.42
C GLN A 48 15.98 -15.09 -30.52
N PRO A 49 16.34 -14.68 -31.75
CA PRO A 49 17.36 -13.69 -32.01
C PRO A 49 16.82 -12.25 -31.85
N VAL A 50 17.69 -11.36 -31.39
CA VAL A 50 17.47 -9.91 -31.44
C VAL A 50 18.01 -9.41 -32.77
N ILE A 51 17.13 -8.82 -33.59
CA ILE A 51 17.53 -8.13 -34.81
C ILE A 51 17.95 -6.70 -34.43
N THR A 52 19.24 -6.40 -34.59
CA THR A 52 19.72 -5.02 -34.69
C THR A 52 19.20 -4.43 -35.99
N SER A 53 18.79 -3.16 -35.95
CA SER A 53 18.23 -2.41 -37.08
C SER A 53 18.99 -2.62 -38.40
N GLY A 54 18.37 -3.32 -39.34
CA GLY A 54 18.84 -3.48 -40.71
C GLY A 54 18.62 -4.89 -41.27
N ASP A 55 17.37 -5.22 -41.62
CA ASP A 55 17.03 -5.80 -42.94
C ASP A 55 15.55 -6.22 -42.99
N ALA A 56 14.87 -5.75 -44.03
CA ALA A 56 13.48 -6.04 -44.32
C ALA A 56 13.35 -7.40 -45.02
N GLY A 57 12.53 -8.30 -44.47
CA GLY A 57 12.24 -9.60 -45.09
C GLY A 57 11.11 -10.35 -44.40
N SER A 58 9.94 -10.33 -45.02
CA SER A 58 8.69 -10.97 -44.60
C SER A 58 8.82 -12.48 -44.31
N ILE A 59 8.56 -12.94 -43.08
CA ILE A 59 8.00 -14.27 -42.75
C ILE A 59 7.15 -14.13 -41.46
N GLY A 60 5.95 -14.74 -41.43
CA GLY A 60 4.86 -14.51 -40.48
C GLY A 60 5.23 -14.54 -38.99
N HIS A 61 4.96 -13.43 -38.30
CA HIS A 61 5.05 -13.32 -36.86
C HIS A 61 3.75 -13.80 -36.20
N ARG A 62 3.87 -14.73 -35.24
CA ARG A 62 2.90 -14.83 -34.15
C ARG A 62 2.89 -13.47 -33.45
N ASP A 63 1.71 -12.88 -33.26
CA ASP A 63 1.53 -11.64 -32.49
C ASP A 63 2.15 -11.80 -31.09
N GLN A 64 3.39 -11.33 -30.91
CA GLN A 64 4.00 -11.22 -29.59
C GLN A 64 3.38 -10.00 -28.91
N VAL A 65 2.49 -10.25 -27.94
CA VAL A 65 1.94 -9.19 -27.09
C VAL A 65 3.10 -8.54 -26.33
N ILE A 66 3.33 -7.25 -26.57
CA ILE A 66 4.33 -6.46 -25.85
C ILE A 66 3.67 -5.98 -24.55
N TYR A 67 4.08 -6.56 -23.42
CA TYR A 67 3.58 -6.15 -22.10
C TYR A 67 4.16 -4.81 -21.66
N SER A 68 3.40 -4.06 -20.87
CA SER A 68 3.94 -2.88 -20.18
C SER A 68 5.06 -3.29 -19.22
N ARG A 69 5.99 -2.35 -18.99
CA ARG A 69 7.04 -2.46 -17.97
C ARG A 69 6.53 -2.21 -16.55
N ILE A 70 5.25 -1.86 -16.38
CA ILE A 70 4.60 -1.76 -15.08
C ILE A 70 3.81 -3.05 -14.83
N GLY A 71 3.91 -3.61 -13.62
CA GLY A 71 3.11 -4.76 -13.19
C GLY A 71 2.24 -4.40 -12.00
N LYS A 72 0.94 -4.67 -12.09
CA LYS A 72 0.02 -4.53 -10.95
C LYS A 72 0.19 -5.68 -9.97
N ILE A 73 0.05 -5.42 -8.68
CA ILE A 73 0.14 -6.44 -7.64
C ILE A 73 -0.94 -6.17 -6.61
N SER A 74 -1.60 -7.24 -6.18
CA SER A 74 -2.55 -7.18 -5.08
C SER A 74 -2.51 -8.46 -4.24
N SER A 75 -3.30 -8.50 -3.17
CA SER A 75 -3.51 -9.70 -2.36
C SER A 75 -4.96 -9.82 -1.94
N ILE A 76 -5.56 -10.99 -2.17
CA ILE A 76 -6.90 -11.34 -1.71
C ILE A 76 -6.88 -12.80 -1.26
N PHE A 77 -7.13 -13.03 0.01
CA PHE A 77 -7.23 -14.38 0.59
C PHE A 77 -8.27 -14.41 1.70
N TYR A 78 -9.01 -15.51 1.78
CA TYR A 78 -10.06 -15.75 2.76
C TYR A 78 -10.32 -17.26 2.90
N ASP A 79 -10.61 -17.74 4.11
CA ASP A 79 -10.86 -19.17 4.34
C ASP A 79 -12.27 -19.59 3.88
N LYS A 80 -13.21 -18.65 3.87
CA LYS A 80 -14.61 -18.87 3.48
C LYS A 80 -15.11 -17.73 2.62
N VAL A 81 -15.85 -18.07 1.58
CA VAL A 81 -16.56 -17.09 0.75
C VAL A 81 -17.65 -16.43 1.59
N THR A 82 -17.65 -15.11 1.60
CA THR A 82 -18.65 -14.25 2.24
C THR A 82 -19.09 -13.17 1.26
N PRO A 83 -20.21 -12.45 1.51
CA PRO A 83 -20.58 -11.30 0.69
C PRO A 83 -19.50 -10.22 0.60
N LEU A 84 -18.69 -10.04 1.66
CA LEU A 84 -17.57 -9.10 1.68
C LEU A 84 -16.40 -9.60 0.82
N SER A 85 -16.03 -10.88 0.94
CA SER A 85 -14.95 -11.42 0.10
C SER A 85 -15.32 -11.39 -1.38
N GLN A 86 -16.58 -11.65 -1.71
CA GLN A 86 -17.07 -11.49 -3.09
C GLN A 86 -16.95 -10.04 -3.55
N ALA A 87 -17.26 -9.05 -2.71
CA ALA A 87 -17.11 -7.65 -3.07
C ALA A 87 -15.64 -7.26 -3.33
N TYR A 88 -14.67 -7.88 -2.64
CA TYR A 88 -13.25 -7.72 -2.94
C TYR A 88 -12.85 -8.35 -4.27
N GLU A 89 -13.36 -9.55 -4.59
CA GLU A 89 -13.13 -10.15 -5.92
C GLU A 89 -13.76 -9.31 -7.04
N ASP A 90 -14.95 -8.76 -6.83
CA ASP A 90 -15.61 -7.87 -7.79
C ASP A 90 -14.80 -6.57 -8.00
N ALA A 91 -14.19 -6.03 -6.93
CA ALA A 91 -13.31 -4.89 -7.00
C ALA A 91 -12.02 -5.21 -7.77
N LEU A 92 -11.38 -6.35 -7.51
CA LEU A 92 -10.25 -6.83 -8.30
C LEU A 92 -10.61 -7.00 -9.78
N LEU A 93 -11.79 -7.58 -10.08
CA LEU A 93 -12.26 -7.76 -11.45
C LEU A 93 -12.44 -6.43 -12.20
N SER A 94 -12.71 -5.32 -11.50
CA SER A 94 -12.79 -4.00 -12.14
C SER A 94 -11.48 -3.55 -12.79
N HIS A 95 -10.34 -4.15 -12.43
CA HIS A 95 -9.04 -3.84 -13.01
C HIS A 95 -8.79 -4.51 -14.37
N ARG A 96 -9.56 -5.55 -14.72
CA ARG A 96 -9.31 -6.40 -15.91
C ARG A 96 -9.31 -5.62 -17.21
N GLU A 97 -10.30 -4.76 -17.43
CA GLU A 97 -10.41 -3.98 -18.68
C GLU A 97 -9.16 -3.10 -18.90
N HIS A 98 -8.67 -2.49 -17.82
CA HIS A 98 -7.47 -1.68 -17.84
C HIS A 98 -6.19 -2.53 -17.96
N ASP A 99 -6.15 -3.74 -17.39
CA ASP A 99 -5.03 -4.67 -17.56
C ASP A 99 -4.91 -5.13 -19.01
N ASP A 100 -6.05 -5.45 -19.64
CA ASP A 100 -6.12 -5.88 -21.03
C ASP A 100 -5.76 -4.73 -21.99
N LEU A 101 -6.28 -3.52 -21.74
CA LEU A 101 -6.06 -2.34 -22.58
C LEU A 101 -4.60 -1.92 -22.66
N PHE A 102 -3.87 -1.98 -21.53
CA PHE A 102 -2.49 -1.49 -21.43
C PHE A 102 -1.48 -2.62 -21.23
N HIS A 103 -1.92 -3.88 -21.35
CA HIS A 103 -1.10 -5.08 -21.21
C HIS A 103 -0.31 -5.13 -19.90
N TYR A 104 -0.98 -4.89 -18.76
CA TYR A 104 -0.37 -5.03 -17.44
C TYR A 104 -0.41 -6.48 -16.96
N ARG A 105 0.72 -6.96 -16.45
CA ARG A 105 0.75 -8.21 -15.65
C ARG A 105 0.15 -7.92 -14.28
N HIS A 106 -0.74 -8.79 -13.79
CA HIS A 106 -1.43 -8.58 -12.51
C HIS A 106 -1.45 -9.82 -11.60
N PRO A 107 -0.30 -10.27 -11.07
CA PRO A 107 -0.25 -11.35 -10.10
C PRO A 107 -0.92 -10.97 -8.76
N VAL A 108 -1.74 -11.86 -8.22
CA VAL A 108 -2.47 -11.66 -6.96
C VAL A 108 -2.08 -12.73 -5.94
N LEU A 109 -1.65 -12.32 -4.75
CA LEU A 109 -1.40 -13.26 -3.67
C LEU A 109 -2.73 -13.82 -3.15
N ARG A 110 -2.89 -15.15 -3.26
CA ARG A 110 -4.11 -15.88 -2.88
C ARG A 110 -4.04 -16.61 -1.55
N ASN A 111 -2.87 -16.62 -0.90
CA ASN A 111 -2.66 -17.31 0.37
C ASN A 111 -1.93 -16.41 1.35
N LYS A 112 -2.36 -16.41 2.60
CA LYS A 112 -1.68 -15.70 3.68
C LYS A 112 -0.31 -16.33 3.93
N LEU A 113 0.75 -15.53 3.89
CA LEU A 113 2.13 -15.97 4.13
C LEU A 113 2.56 -15.72 5.58
N LEU A 114 2.25 -14.52 6.06
CA LEU A 114 2.62 -14.02 7.38
C LEU A 114 1.41 -13.39 8.09
N PRO A 115 1.42 -13.29 9.44
CA PRO A 115 0.41 -12.56 10.19
C PRO A 115 0.29 -11.09 9.75
N GLY A 116 -0.82 -10.44 10.11
CA GLY A 116 -0.97 -9.00 9.90
C GLY A 116 -0.88 -8.57 8.43
N THR A 117 -0.34 -7.37 8.19
CA THR A 117 -0.10 -6.86 6.83
C THR A 117 1.14 -7.48 6.19
N TRP A 118 2.03 -8.13 6.97
CA TRP A 118 3.34 -8.65 6.55
C TRP A 118 3.33 -9.60 5.34
N SER A 119 2.18 -10.20 5.02
CA SER A 119 2.03 -10.99 3.78
C SER A 119 2.25 -10.15 2.52
N ARG A 120 1.81 -8.88 2.53
CA ARG A 120 2.06 -7.92 1.44
C ARG A 120 3.54 -7.69 1.27
N GLU A 121 4.25 -7.32 2.34
CA GLU A 121 5.68 -7.02 2.28
C GLU A 121 6.50 -8.21 1.80
N ALA A 122 6.18 -9.42 2.30
CA ALA A 122 6.84 -10.65 1.88
C ALA A 122 6.60 -10.97 0.41
N TYR A 123 5.39 -10.72 -0.09
CA TYR A 123 5.04 -11.00 -1.47
C TYR A 123 5.68 -10.01 -2.45
N ILE A 124 5.70 -8.72 -2.11
CA ILE A 124 6.41 -7.71 -2.90
C ILE A 124 7.91 -8.02 -2.91
N PHE A 125 8.51 -8.39 -1.77
CA PHE A 125 9.91 -8.83 -1.71
C PHE A 125 10.18 -10.01 -2.64
N TYR A 126 9.31 -11.02 -2.65
CA TYR A 126 9.40 -12.16 -3.57
C TYR A 126 9.36 -11.73 -5.05
N ILE A 127 8.41 -10.87 -5.42
CA ILE A 127 8.29 -10.38 -6.81
C ILE A 127 9.52 -9.56 -7.22
N LEU A 128 10.03 -8.69 -6.35
CA LEU A 128 11.25 -7.94 -6.61
C LEU A 128 12.44 -8.87 -6.86
N ALA A 129 12.61 -9.91 -6.03
CA ALA A 129 13.68 -10.89 -6.20
C ALA A 129 13.54 -11.68 -7.51
N ASP A 130 12.32 -12.05 -7.92
CA ASP A 130 12.05 -12.73 -9.19
C ASP A 130 12.34 -11.82 -10.39
N GLU A 131 11.87 -10.56 -10.36
CA GLU A 131 12.10 -9.61 -11.46
C GLU A 131 13.58 -9.20 -11.59
N LEU A 132 14.32 -9.10 -10.48
CA LEU A 132 15.76 -8.75 -10.51
C LEU A 132 16.66 -9.85 -11.10
N GLN A 133 16.17 -11.09 -11.18
CA GLN A 133 16.88 -12.19 -11.86
C GLN A 133 16.75 -12.12 -13.38
N LYS A 134 15.78 -11.36 -13.91
CA LYS A 134 15.52 -11.21 -15.34
C LYS A 134 16.46 -10.16 -15.94
N SER A 135 16.70 -10.25 -17.25
CA SER A 135 17.47 -9.22 -17.95
C SER A 135 16.77 -7.86 -17.88
N PRO A 136 17.50 -6.73 -18.01
CA PRO A 136 16.88 -5.40 -18.00
C PRO A 136 15.77 -5.19 -19.02
N SER A 137 15.78 -5.93 -20.14
CA SER A 137 14.74 -5.89 -21.18
C SER A 137 13.50 -6.73 -20.85
N GLU A 138 13.61 -7.71 -19.96
CA GLU A 138 12.51 -8.64 -19.62
C GLU A 138 11.86 -8.33 -18.27
N ARG A 139 12.58 -7.62 -17.39
CA ARG A 139 12.07 -7.23 -16.06
C ARG A 139 11.09 -6.06 -16.12
N LEU A 140 10.13 -6.09 -15.22
CA LEU A 140 9.35 -4.91 -14.85
C LEU A 140 10.30 -3.78 -14.43
N GLU A 141 9.91 -2.56 -14.75
CA GLU A 141 10.53 -1.34 -14.23
C GLU A 141 9.84 -0.87 -12.95
N TRP A 142 8.51 -1.02 -12.88
CA TRP A 142 7.71 -0.61 -11.74
C TRP A 142 6.72 -1.68 -11.33
N LEU A 143 6.55 -1.80 -10.01
CA LEU A 143 5.44 -2.50 -9.40
C LEU A 143 4.40 -1.47 -9.00
N PHE A 144 3.13 -1.73 -9.29
CA PHE A 144 1.99 -0.94 -8.85
C PHE A 144 1.16 -1.76 -7.86
N TRP A 145 1.35 -1.52 -6.57
CA TRP A 145 0.56 -2.18 -5.54
C TRP A 145 -0.80 -1.51 -5.41
N HIS A 146 -1.86 -2.30 -5.22
CA HIS A 146 -3.12 -1.81 -4.68
C HIS A 146 -3.79 -2.80 -3.72
N ASP A 147 -4.45 -2.26 -2.69
CA ASP A 147 -5.23 -3.02 -1.73
C ASP A 147 -6.52 -3.58 -2.35
N ALA A 148 -7.11 -4.57 -1.67
CA ALA A 148 -8.30 -5.29 -2.11
C ALA A 148 -9.58 -4.43 -2.10
N ASP A 149 -9.57 -3.30 -1.41
CA ASP A 149 -10.66 -2.34 -1.26
C ASP A 149 -10.53 -1.12 -2.18
N VAL A 150 -9.77 -1.28 -3.26
CA VAL A 150 -9.62 -0.32 -4.34
C VAL A 150 -10.48 -0.75 -5.52
N VAL A 151 -11.30 0.17 -6.04
CA VAL A 151 -12.09 -0.04 -7.26
C VAL A 151 -11.49 0.79 -8.39
N LEU A 152 -11.28 0.19 -9.55
CA LEU A 152 -10.89 0.88 -10.75
C LEU A 152 -12.10 1.47 -11.46
N ILE A 153 -12.09 2.80 -11.62
CA ILE A 153 -13.22 3.60 -12.08
C ILE A 153 -13.01 4.03 -13.53
N ASN A 154 -11.92 4.73 -13.82
CA ASN A 154 -11.57 5.16 -15.17
C ASN A 154 -10.44 4.26 -15.72
N ASP A 155 -10.79 3.38 -16.64
CA ASP A 155 -9.88 2.42 -17.28
C ASP A 155 -9.08 3.01 -18.45
N LEU A 156 -9.29 4.28 -18.80
CA LEU A 156 -8.62 4.95 -19.91
C LEU A 156 -7.34 5.71 -19.50
N ILE A 157 -6.93 5.63 -18.23
CA ILE A 157 -5.74 6.32 -17.73
C ILE A 157 -4.59 5.32 -17.57
N PRO A 158 -3.53 5.39 -18.40
CA PRO A 158 -2.38 4.50 -18.23
C PRO A 158 -1.61 4.81 -16.94
N LEU A 159 -1.08 3.79 -16.28
CA LEU A 159 -0.23 3.93 -15.08
C LEU A 159 1.05 4.71 -15.35
N GLU A 160 1.56 4.65 -16.58
CA GLU A 160 2.73 5.39 -17.05
C GLU A 160 2.54 6.91 -16.91
N THR A 161 1.29 7.38 -16.85
CA THR A 161 0.96 8.79 -16.60
C THR A 161 1.61 9.31 -15.32
N PHE A 162 1.70 8.48 -14.28
CA PHE A 162 2.07 8.95 -12.92
C PHE A 162 3.54 8.75 -12.57
N VAL A 163 4.29 7.96 -13.33
CA VAL A 163 5.72 7.71 -13.08
C VAL A 163 6.59 8.77 -13.77
N PRO A 164 7.74 9.14 -13.20
CA PRO A 164 8.59 10.13 -13.82
C PRO A 164 9.26 9.58 -15.08
N THR A 165 9.23 10.36 -16.17
CA THR A 165 9.92 10.05 -17.43
C THR A 165 11.26 10.76 -17.58
N SER A 166 11.53 11.78 -16.76
CA SER A 166 12.77 12.55 -16.80
C SER A 166 13.89 11.89 -15.98
N GLU A 167 15.09 11.82 -16.54
CA GLU A 167 16.32 11.39 -15.86
C GLU A 167 16.62 12.16 -14.57
N LYS A 168 16.13 13.40 -14.45
CA LYS A 168 16.22 14.22 -13.23
C LYS A 168 15.64 13.49 -12.01
N TRP A 169 14.62 12.65 -12.22
CA TRP A 169 13.88 11.92 -11.19
C TRP A 169 14.23 10.42 -11.16
N SER A 170 15.32 10.01 -11.80
CA SER A 170 15.80 8.61 -11.83
C SER A 170 16.13 8.03 -10.45
N HIS A 171 16.35 8.89 -9.45
CA HIS A 171 16.58 8.52 -8.05
C HIS A 171 15.30 8.15 -7.29
N VAL A 172 14.11 8.46 -7.84
CA VAL A 172 12.83 8.13 -7.23
C VAL A 172 12.51 6.66 -7.48
N ASP A 173 12.30 5.94 -6.38
CA ASP A 173 12.01 4.51 -6.37
C ASP A 173 10.69 4.17 -5.70
N PHE A 174 10.16 5.04 -4.85
CA PHE A 174 8.90 4.82 -4.15
C PHE A 174 7.98 6.03 -4.36
N ILE A 175 6.90 5.85 -5.11
CA ILE A 175 5.90 6.90 -5.35
C ILE A 175 4.65 6.53 -4.57
N VAL A 176 4.31 7.36 -3.61
CA VAL A 176 3.24 7.08 -2.64
C VAL A 176 2.44 8.35 -2.40
N SER A 177 1.34 8.24 -1.68
CA SER A 177 0.50 9.38 -1.33
C SER A 177 0.43 9.54 0.18
N ASN A 178 0.07 10.75 0.60
CA ASN A 178 -0.22 11.00 2.00
C ASN A 178 -1.72 11.13 2.29
N ASP A 179 -2.06 10.51 3.41
CA ASP A 179 -3.21 10.51 4.28
C ASP A 179 -3.42 11.64 5.30
N LEU A 180 -4.63 11.90 5.80
CA LEU A 180 -4.78 12.55 7.12
C LEU A 180 -4.21 11.70 8.26
N ASN A 181 -3.89 10.43 7.98
CA ASN A 181 -3.32 9.45 8.89
C ASN A 181 -1.81 9.20 8.71
N GLY A 182 -1.12 9.95 7.86
CA GLY A 182 0.31 9.75 7.55
C GLY A 182 0.51 9.29 6.12
N LEU A 183 1.62 8.62 5.83
CA LEU A 183 1.81 7.94 4.56
C LEU A 183 0.68 6.93 4.33
N ASN A 184 0.12 6.85 3.12
CA ASN A 184 -0.87 5.84 2.75
C ASN A 184 -0.31 4.97 1.61
N ASP A 185 -0.07 3.71 1.93
CA ASP A 185 0.47 2.69 1.03
C ASP A 185 -0.58 1.67 0.57
N GLY A 186 -1.87 2.04 0.63
CA GLY A 186 -2.93 1.23 0.04
C GLY A 186 -2.87 1.20 -1.48
N VAL A 187 -2.26 2.23 -2.10
CA VAL A 187 -1.87 2.23 -3.52
C VAL A 187 -0.55 2.97 -3.68
N PHE A 188 0.43 2.36 -4.36
CA PHE A 188 1.74 2.98 -4.61
C PHE A 188 2.49 2.36 -5.78
N PHE A 189 3.50 3.08 -6.26
CA PHE A 189 4.50 2.54 -7.19
C PHE A 189 5.82 2.27 -6.47
N LEU A 190 6.45 1.14 -6.78
CA LEU A 190 7.77 0.78 -6.28
C LEU A 190 8.63 0.31 -7.46
N ARG A 191 9.75 1.00 -7.70
CA ARG A 191 10.67 0.69 -8.79
C ARG A 191 11.34 -0.66 -8.53
N VAL A 192 11.47 -1.47 -9.57
CA VAL A 192 12.19 -2.75 -9.51
C VAL A 192 13.68 -2.47 -9.58
N ASN A 193 14.31 -2.36 -8.42
CA ASN A 193 15.75 -2.22 -8.28
C ASN A 193 16.24 -2.81 -6.95
N GLU A 194 17.57 -2.79 -6.76
CA GLU A 194 18.18 -3.28 -5.52
C GLU A 194 17.73 -2.49 -4.29
N TRP A 195 17.54 -1.17 -4.41
CA TRP A 195 17.08 -0.34 -3.30
C TRP A 195 15.73 -0.80 -2.77
N ALA A 196 14.75 -1.04 -3.66
CA ALA A 196 13.43 -1.52 -3.28
C ALA A 196 13.48 -2.90 -2.62
N LEU A 197 14.32 -3.81 -3.15
CA LEU A 197 14.52 -5.13 -2.55
C LEU A 197 15.03 -5.01 -1.10
N GLN A 198 16.05 -4.18 -0.88
CA GLN A 198 16.61 -3.96 0.46
C GLN A 198 15.62 -3.21 1.37
N PHE A 199 14.85 -2.25 0.84
CA PHE A 199 13.84 -1.50 1.58
C PHE A 199 12.73 -2.43 2.11
N MET A 200 12.23 -3.34 1.26
CA MET A 200 11.22 -4.32 1.67
C MET A 200 11.77 -5.34 2.66
N ALA A 201 13.04 -5.75 2.53
CA ALA A 201 13.71 -6.59 3.52
C ALA A 201 13.83 -5.89 4.89
N ALA A 202 14.21 -4.62 4.89
CA ALA A 202 14.29 -3.81 6.10
C ALA A 202 12.92 -3.63 6.76
N SER A 203 11.87 -3.43 5.95
CA SER A 203 10.48 -3.35 6.43
C SER A 203 10.06 -4.63 7.16
N LEU A 204 10.25 -5.80 6.54
CA LEU A 204 9.96 -7.10 7.17
C LEU A 204 10.72 -7.34 8.47
N ALA A 205 11.95 -6.84 8.56
CA ALA A 205 12.80 -7.01 9.72
C ALA A 205 12.59 -5.94 10.81
N PHE A 206 11.81 -4.89 10.55
CA PHE A 206 11.79 -3.68 11.37
C PHE A 206 11.46 -3.96 12.84
N LEU A 207 10.34 -4.64 13.13
CA LEU A 207 9.93 -4.94 14.50
C LEU A 207 10.89 -5.89 15.24
N LYS A 208 11.70 -6.67 14.51
CA LYS A 208 12.73 -7.52 15.12
C LYS A 208 13.83 -6.68 15.76
N TYR A 209 14.21 -5.57 15.11
CA TYR A 209 15.28 -4.67 15.54
C TYR A 209 14.77 -3.45 16.32
N HIS A 210 13.48 -3.16 16.22
CA HIS A 210 12.81 -2.05 16.90
C HIS A 210 11.59 -2.53 17.72
N PRO A 211 11.76 -3.46 18.68
CA PRO A 211 10.63 -4.12 19.36
C PRO A 211 9.78 -3.20 20.23
N ASN A 212 10.28 -2.00 20.56
CA ASN A 212 9.60 -1.03 21.41
C ASN A 212 8.81 0.02 20.62
N VAL A 213 8.92 0.04 19.28
CA VAL A 213 8.20 0.98 18.44
C VAL A 213 6.75 0.53 18.32
N ASN A 214 5.82 1.44 18.62
CA ASN A 214 4.40 1.17 18.45
C ASN A 214 3.94 1.56 17.04
N LEU A 215 3.62 0.58 16.21
CA LEU A 215 3.13 0.78 14.85
C LEU A 215 1.60 0.81 14.84
N ARG A 216 1.02 1.94 14.42
CA ARG A 216 -0.45 2.07 14.29
C ARG A 216 -0.99 1.20 13.16
N TYR A 217 -0.26 1.17 12.05
CA TYR A 217 -0.55 0.36 10.86
C TYR A 217 0.75 -0.36 10.51
N GLU A 218 0.86 -1.67 10.77
CA GLU A 218 2.14 -2.42 10.74
C GLU A 218 3.06 -2.05 9.56
N GLY A 219 2.77 -2.56 8.35
CA GLY A 219 3.60 -2.31 7.16
C GLY A 219 3.71 -0.82 6.78
N GLN A 220 2.58 -0.11 6.78
CA GLN A 220 2.50 1.31 6.41
C GLN A 220 3.33 2.22 7.33
N SER A 221 3.15 2.12 8.65
CA SER A 221 3.93 2.87 9.62
C SER A 221 5.40 2.49 9.56
N THR A 222 5.74 1.24 9.22
CA THR A 222 7.13 0.83 9.02
C THR A 222 7.76 1.53 7.82
N GLN A 223 7.08 1.55 6.67
CA GLN A 223 7.56 2.23 5.46
C GLN A 223 7.66 3.75 5.65
N GLU A 224 6.70 4.34 6.37
CA GLU A 224 6.72 5.74 6.78
C GLU A 224 7.96 6.08 7.62
N LEU A 225 8.29 5.24 8.60
CA LEU A 225 9.47 5.45 9.45
C LEU A 225 10.77 5.23 8.67
N LEU A 226 10.87 4.14 7.92
CA LEU A 226 12.07 3.78 7.18
C LEU A 226 12.43 4.84 6.15
N SER A 227 11.46 5.26 5.31
CA SER A 227 11.66 6.24 4.22
C SER A 227 12.22 7.59 4.68
N ARG A 228 12.25 7.86 5.99
CA ARG A 228 12.77 9.09 6.59
C ARG A 228 14.14 8.94 7.23
N THR A 229 14.68 7.73 7.30
CA THR A 229 16.03 7.49 7.85
C THR A 229 17.10 7.72 6.77
N GLU A 230 18.32 8.02 7.20
CA GLU A 230 19.43 8.40 6.30
C GLU A 230 19.67 7.42 5.16
N ASN A 231 19.48 6.12 5.40
CA ASN A 231 19.73 5.07 4.41
C ASN A 231 18.64 4.95 3.33
N TRP A 232 17.44 5.48 3.59
CA TRP A 232 16.27 5.32 2.71
C TRP A 232 15.68 6.64 2.24
N LYS A 233 16.03 7.77 2.87
CA LYS A 233 15.56 9.10 2.48
C LYS A 233 15.98 9.46 1.05
N ASN A 234 15.31 10.45 0.47
CA ASN A 234 15.57 10.97 -0.88
C ASN A 234 15.30 9.97 -2.01
N ARG A 235 14.57 8.88 -1.76
CA ARG A 235 14.13 7.90 -2.78
C ARG A 235 12.61 7.79 -2.89
N THR A 236 11.90 8.45 -1.97
CA THR A 236 10.44 8.48 -1.91
C THR A 236 9.93 9.82 -2.44
N MET A 237 8.85 9.79 -3.22
CA MET A 237 8.15 10.96 -3.72
C MET A 237 6.68 10.86 -3.34
N HIS A 238 6.16 11.86 -2.63
CA HIS A 238 4.74 11.93 -2.32
C HIS A 238 3.98 12.72 -3.38
N VAL A 239 2.99 12.08 -3.99
CA VAL A 239 2.17 12.67 -5.05
C VAL A 239 0.75 12.97 -4.56
N PRO A 240 -0.03 13.79 -5.29
CA PRO A 240 -1.44 14.01 -4.97
C PRO A 240 -2.19 12.68 -4.85
N GLN A 241 -2.81 12.45 -3.69
CA GLN A 241 -3.53 11.20 -3.39
C GLN A 241 -4.61 10.88 -4.43
N ARG A 242 -5.27 11.91 -4.98
CA ARG A 242 -6.31 11.81 -6.01
C ARG A 242 -5.87 11.06 -7.27
N TRP A 243 -4.58 11.05 -7.61
CA TRP A 243 -4.07 10.42 -8.83
C TRP A 243 -4.37 8.93 -8.90
N PHE A 244 -4.16 8.20 -7.80
CA PHE A 244 -4.35 6.75 -7.78
C PHE A 244 -4.74 6.17 -6.41
N ASN A 245 -4.93 7.01 -5.39
CA ASN A 245 -5.24 6.56 -4.03
C ASN A 245 -6.39 7.37 -3.40
N ALA A 246 -7.29 7.87 -4.26
CA ALA A 246 -8.33 8.82 -3.92
C ALA A 246 -9.39 8.21 -3.02
N TYR A 247 -9.80 8.92 -1.96
CA TYR A 247 -10.91 8.47 -1.12
C TYR A 247 -12.26 8.84 -1.73
N GLN A 248 -13.25 7.98 -1.51
CA GLN A 248 -14.56 8.10 -2.14
C GLN A 248 -15.32 9.42 -1.91
N ASN A 249 -15.30 9.93 -0.68
CA ASN A 249 -16.20 10.99 -0.24
C ASN A 249 -15.51 11.86 0.80
N TYR A 250 -14.55 12.68 0.38
CA TYR A 250 -14.60 14.04 0.92
C TYR A 250 -14.57 15.04 -0.21
N GLY A 251 -15.40 16.06 -0.07
CA GLY A 251 -15.31 17.26 -0.87
C GLY A 251 -15.36 18.52 0.00
N ASN A 252 -15.29 18.38 1.32
CA ASN A 252 -15.23 19.46 2.30
C ASN A 252 -14.76 18.83 3.62
N ASN A 253 -13.45 18.62 3.81
CA ASN A 253 -12.96 18.27 5.14
C ASN A 253 -13.05 19.49 6.04
N ASP A 254 -14.26 19.80 6.51
CA ASP A 254 -14.52 20.86 7.47
C ASP A 254 -14.11 20.43 8.90
N ASP A 255 -13.64 19.19 9.08
CA ASP A 255 -13.02 18.70 10.31
C ASP A 255 -11.55 19.08 10.46
N ILE A 256 -10.94 19.71 9.44
CA ILE A 256 -9.61 20.33 9.52
C ILE A 256 -9.68 21.79 9.08
N PRO A 257 -8.67 22.62 9.41
CA PRO A 257 -8.66 24.01 8.97
C PRO A 257 -8.62 24.07 7.43
N PRO A 258 -9.51 24.84 6.77
CA PRO A 258 -9.58 24.90 5.31
C PRO A 258 -8.27 25.36 4.66
N GLU A 259 -7.46 26.17 5.35
CA GLU A 259 -6.13 26.60 4.93
C GLU A 259 -5.09 25.45 4.87
N PHE A 260 -5.36 24.29 5.47
CA PHE A 260 -4.51 23.10 5.29
C PHE A 260 -4.70 22.46 3.91
N ASN A 261 -5.75 22.88 3.17
CA ASN A 261 -5.98 22.61 1.76
C ASN A 261 -5.83 21.14 1.34
N TRP A 262 -6.53 20.22 2.03
CA TRP A 262 -6.54 18.79 1.70
C TRP A 262 -7.39 18.44 0.48
N ARG A 263 -7.35 19.25 -0.59
CA ARG A 263 -8.29 19.09 -1.72
C ARG A 263 -7.97 17.90 -2.61
N HIS A 264 -6.72 17.46 -2.64
CA HIS A 264 -6.27 16.37 -3.51
C HIS A 264 -6.35 14.98 -2.87
N GLY A 265 -7.14 14.80 -1.81
CA GLY A 265 -7.32 13.51 -1.14
C GLY A 265 -8.36 12.59 -1.77
N TYR A 266 -9.15 13.10 -2.70
CA TYR A 266 -10.51 12.61 -2.90
C TYR A 266 -10.88 12.44 -4.36
N HIS A 267 -11.74 11.45 -4.60
CA HIS A 267 -12.16 11.07 -5.93
C HIS A 267 -13.07 12.16 -6.53
N GLU A 268 -12.75 12.59 -7.73
CA GLU A 268 -13.55 13.42 -8.61
C GLU A 268 -13.90 12.65 -9.90
N PRO A 269 -14.99 13.03 -10.59
CA PRO A 269 -15.32 12.44 -11.89
C PRO A 269 -14.12 12.46 -12.86
N GLY A 270 -13.80 11.30 -13.44
CA GLY A 270 -12.64 11.12 -14.32
C GLY A 270 -11.39 10.53 -13.66
N ASP A 271 -11.34 10.42 -12.33
CA ASP A 271 -10.19 9.81 -11.65
C ASP A 271 -10.10 8.30 -11.88
N MET A 272 -8.87 7.77 -11.81
CA MET A 272 -8.57 6.37 -12.13
C MET A 272 -9.14 5.40 -11.10
N LEU A 273 -8.94 5.66 -9.81
CA LEU A 273 -9.20 4.72 -8.72
C LEU A 273 -9.96 5.38 -7.57
N VAL A 274 -10.74 4.57 -6.85
CA VAL A 274 -11.25 4.92 -5.52
C VAL A 274 -10.80 3.89 -4.49
N HIS A 275 -10.19 4.36 -3.42
CA HIS A 275 -9.76 3.57 -2.28
C HIS A 275 -10.73 3.76 -1.11
N LEU A 276 -11.13 2.66 -0.47
CA LEU A 276 -12.16 2.64 0.57
C LEU A 276 -11.64 2.26 1.97
N PRO A 277 -10.51 2.80 2.48
CA PRO A 277 -9.93 2.36 3.74
C PRO A 277 -10.81 2.69 4.94
N GLY A 278 -10.68 1.92 6.01
CA GLY A 278 -11.37 2.18 7.28
C GLY A 278 -12.91 2.07 7.25
N SER A 279 -13.52 1.61 6.15
CA SER A 279 -14.99 1.55 6.02
C SER A 279 -15.66 0.33 6.65
N ALA A 280 -14.92 -0.48 7.40
CA ALA A 280 -15.42 -1.52 8.31
C ALA A 280 -16.68 -2.26 7.80
N THR A 281 -17.83 -2.10 8.47
CA THR A 281 -19.07 -2.81 8.15
C THR A 281 -19.75 -2.34 6.87
N SER A 282 -19.51 -1.11 6.42
CA SER A 282 -20.07 -0.56 5.17
C SER A 282 -19.22 -0.90 3.94
N ARG A 283 -17.99 -1.38 4.11
CA ARG A 283 -17.04 -1.75 3.05
C ARG A 283 -17.69 -2.45 1.87
N LYS A 284 -18.42 -3.54 2.14
CA LYS A 284 -19.09 -4.37 1.13
C LYS A 284 -20.07 -3.56 0.29
N ASP A 285 -20.90 -2.73 0.94
CA ASP A 285 -21.94 -1.96 0.27
C ASP A 285 -21.33 -0.79 -0.54
N LEU A 286 -20.24 -0.20 -0.04
CA LEU A 286 -19.49 0.84 -0.74
C LEU A 286 -18.78 0.33 -1.99
N LEU A 287 -18.10 -0.82 -1.92
CA LEU A 287 -17.49 -1.46 -3.10
C LEU A 287 -18.53 -1.66 -4.21
N ARG A 288 -19.68 -2.24 -3.84
CA ARG A 288 -20.81 -2.45 -4.76
C ARG A 288 -21.37 -1.15 -5.31
N GLN A 289 -21.46 -0.11 -4.48
CA GLN A 289 -21.94 1.20 -4.90
C GLN A 289 -21.01 1.83 -5.94
N TRP A 290 -19.70 1.76 -5.76
CA TRP A 290 -18.73 2.32 -6.70
C TRP A 290 -18.67 1.54 -8.02
N LEU A 291 -18.71 0.21 -7.97
CA LEU A 291 -18.87 -0.63 -9.16
C LEU A 291 -20.17 -0.29 -9.91
N LYS A 292 -21.27 -0.07 -9.18
CA LYS A 292 -22.55 0.38 -9.75
C LYS A 292 -22.44 1.75 -10.42
N ARG A 293 -21.74 2.72 -9.81
CA ARG A 293 -21.51 4.06 -10.39
C ARG A 293 -20.76 3.97 -11.72
N LYS A 294 -19.67 3.18 -11.79
CA LYS A 294 -18.92 2.94 -13.05
C LYS A 294 -19.87 2.43 -14.14
N ARG A 295 -20.68 1.41 -13.82
CA ARG A 295 -21.59 0.75 -14.77
C ARG A 295 -22.76 1.62 -15.21
N ASP A 296 -23.40 2.32 -14.27
CA ASP A 296 -24.66 3.04 -14.51
C ASP A 296 -24.44 4.48 -15.01
N GLU A 297 -23.28 5.10 -14.71
CA GLU A 297 -22.92 6.48 -15.10
C GLU A 297 -21.56 6.56 -15.84
N PRO A 298 -21.27 5.74 -16.86
CA PRO A 298 -19.93 5.65 -17.46
C PRO A 298 -19.47 6.98 -18.08
N SER A 299 -20.35 7.77 -18.68
CA SER A 299 -20.00 9.07 -19.29
C SER A 299 -19.49 10.12 -18.30
N LYS A 300 -19.78 9.94 -17.01
CA LYS A 300 -19.33 10.82 -15.92
C LYS A 300 -17.98 10.36 -15.36
N TYR A 301 -17.74 9.06 -15.31
CA TYR A 301 -16.60 8.48 -14.59
C TYR A 301 -15.47 8.03 -15.52
N ILE A 302 -15.79 7.51 -16.71
CA ILE A 302 -14.85 7.01 -17.70
C ILE A 302 -14.62 8.11 -18.74
N ILE A 303 -13.68 9.01 -18.44
CA ILE A 303 -13.37 10.16 -19.28
C ILE A 303 -11.99 9.94 -19.93
N PRO A 304 -11.87 10.01 -21.27
CA PRO A 304 -10.58 9.91 -21.94
C PRO A 304 -9.57 10.92 -21.40
N ILE A 305 -8.32 10.50 -21.24
CA ILE A 305 -7.27 11.31 -20.61
C ILE A 305 -7.05 12.65 -21.34
N GLU A 306 -7.27 12.72 -22.65
CA GLU A 306 -7.12 13.92 -23.46
C GLU A 306 -8.18 15.00 -23.14
N LYS A 307 -9.28 14.60 -22.50
CA LYS A 307 -10.34 15.51 -22.01
C LYS A 307 -10.12 15.92 -20.56
N LEU A 308 -9.17 15.31 -19.87
CA LEU A 308 -8.79 15.64 -18.50
C LEU A 308 -7.62 16.63 -18.52
N ASN A 309 -7.48 17.39 -17.43
CA ASN A 309 -6.30 18.24 -17.21
C ASN A 309 -5.12 17.45 -16.61
N LEU A 310 -5.29 16.13 -16.42
CA LEU A 310 -4.40 15.29 -15.63
C LEU A 310 -2.95 15.30 -16.13
N THR A 311 -2.71 15.16 -17.43
CA THR A 311 -1.35 15.18 -17.98
C THR A 311 -0.61 16.47 -17.64
N LYS A 312 -1.27 17.63 -17.80
CA LYS A 312 -0.70 18.94 -17.46
C LYS A 312 -0.45 19.07 -15.95
N GLU A 313 -1.34 18.53 -15.13
CA GLU A 313 -1.18 18.53 -13.67
C GLU A 313 0.03 17.69 -13.24
N VAL A 314 0.22 16.52 -13.85
CA VAL A 314 1.37 15.64 -13.56
C VAL A 314 2.67 16.26 -14.05
N GLU A 315 2.71 16.81 -15.27
CA GLU A 315 3.87 17.55 -15.79
C GLU A 315 4.23 18.71 -14.88
N HIS A 316 3.25 19.53 -14.51
CA HIS A 316 3.45 20.65 -13.60
C HIS A 316 4.01 20.20 -12.25
N PHE A 317 3.48 19.12 -11.67
CA PHE A 317 3.98 18.56 -10.42
C PHE A 317 5.45 18.17 -10.52
N TRP A 318 5.84 17.38 -11.53
CA TRP A 318 7.22 16.93 -11.68
C TRP A 318 8.20 18.08 -11.97
N GLU A 319 7.73 19.18 -12.58
CA GLU A 319 8.56 20.34 -12.85
C GLU A 319 8.71 21.28 -11.64
N HIS A 320 7.61 21.52 -10.90
CA HIS A 320 7.51 22.64 -9.95
C HIS A 320 7.30 22.23 -8.49
N GLU A 321 6.65 21.09 -8.24
CA GLU A 321 6.30 20.61 -6.89
C GLU A 321 7.29 19.56 -6.38
N ALA A 322 7.65 18.58 -7.22
CA ALA A 322 8.60 17.52 -6.88
C ALA A 322 9.97 18.05 -6.38
N PRO A 323 10.53 19.17 -6.90
CA PRO A 323 11.77 19.76 -6.34
C PRO A 323 11.65 20.24 -4.89
N LYS A 324 10.43 20.44 -4.39
CA LYS A 324 10.13 20.91 -3.04
C LYS A 324 9.71 19.78 -2.11
N GLU A 325 9.92 18.52 -2.48
CA GLU A 325 9.45 17.36 -1.72
C GLU A 325 9.82 17.44 -0.23
N GLU A 326 11.07 17.74 0.11
CA GLU A 326 11.49 17.86 1.53
C GLU A 326 10.71 18.96 2.28
N GLU A 327 10.56 20.14 1.67
CA GLU A 327 9.79 21.26 2.24
C GLU A 327 8.31 20.88 2.40
N ASN A 328 7.74 20.27 1.37
CA ASN A 328 6.35 19.81 1.32
C ASN A 328 6.09 18.78 2.42
N GLN A 329 7.01 17.81 2.62
CA GLN A 329 6.91 16.83 3.69
C GLN A 329 7.02 17.48 5.07
N VAL A 330 7.90 18.46 5.27
CA VAL A 330 8.00 19.17 6.57
C VAL A 330 6.68 19.87 6.90
N ILE A 331 6.09 20.59 5.94
CA ILE A 331 4.79 21.26 6.10
C ILE A 331 3.70 20.24 6.40
N TYR A 332 3.68 19.15 5.63
CA TYR A 332 2.75 18.05 5.80
C TYR A 332 2.83 17.45 7.21
N TRP A 333 4.00 17.05 7.67
CA TRP A 333 4.20 16.42 8.98
C TRP A 333 3.74 17.34 10.11
N ARG A 334 4.09 18.62 10.04
CA ARG A 334 3.63 19.60 11.01
C ARG A 334 2.10 19.63 11.10
N ARG A 335 1.41 19.69 9.95
CA ARG A 335 -0.06 19.68 9.88
C ARG A 335 -0.63 18.36 10.40
N PHE A 336 -0.08 17.23 9.98
CA PHE A 336 -0.48 15.90 10.45
C PHE A 336 -0.40 15.77 11.97
N HIS A 337 0.72 16.17 12.58
CA HIS A 337 0.89 16.11 14.03
C HIS A 337 -0.06 17.08 14.76
N VAL A 338 -0.41 18.22 14.16
CA VAL A 338 -1.45 19.11 14.69
C VAL A 338 -2.82 18.44 14.66
N VAL A 339 -3.18 17.80 13.54
CA VAL A 339 -4.45 17.06 13.41
C VAL A 339 -4.52 15.92 14.43
N ARG A 340 -3.46 15.14 14.57
CA ARG A 340 -3.42 14.02 15.53
C ARG A 340 -3.51 14.48 16.98
N GLU A 341 -2.82 15.56 17.33
CA GLU A 341 -2.76 15.99 18.71
C GLU A 341 -3.97 16.84 19.10
N ALA A 342 -4.13 18.02 18.48
CA ALA A 342 -5.22 18.94 18.82
C ALA A 342 -6.56 18.43 18.30
N GLY A 343 -6.61 17.91 17.06
CA GLY A 343 -7.82 17.31 16.51
C GLY A 343 -8.22 16.04 17.28
N GLY A 344 -7.27 15.15 17.56
CA GLY A 344 -7.52 13.94 18.34
C GLY A 344 -8.06 14.21 19.75
N LYS A 345 -7.47 15.17 20.48
CA LYS A 345 -7.98 15.60 21.81
C LYS A 345 -9.40 16.15 21.73
N ALA A 346 -9.73 16.93 20.70
CA ALA A 346 -11.09 17.45 20.50
C ALA A 346 -12.09 16.32 20.14
N ASP A 347 -11.65 15.34 19.36
CA ASP A 347 -12.45 14.17 18.99
C ASP A 347 -12.71 13.26 20.20
N ASP A 348 -11.76 13.12 21.14
CA ASP A 348 -11.97 12.41 22.41
C ASP A 348 -13.09 13.05 23.24
N GLY A 349 -13.10 14.39 23.32
CA GLY A 349 -14.18 15.14 24.00
C GLY A 349 -15.54 14.92 23.36
N THR A 350 -15.59 14.96 22.02
CA THR A 350 -16.82 14.72 21.25
C THR A 350 -17.32 13.29 21.44
N ARG A 351 -16.43 12.30 21.35
CA ARG A 351 -16.75 10.88 21.57
C ARG A 351 -17.27 10.62 22.99
N LYS A 352 -16.72 11.30 23.99
CA LYS A 352 -17.20 11.22 25.37
C LYS A 352 -18.65 11.72 25.49
N GLU A 353 -18.97 12.89 24.93
CA GLU A 353 -20.33 13.45 24.96
C GLU A 353 -21.33 12.55 24.19
N ILE A 354 -20.95 12.01 23.03
CA ILE A 354 -21.78 11.05 22.28
C ILE A 354 -22.03 9.78 23.11
N LYS A 355 -21.01 9.27 23.80
CA LYS A 355 -21.13 8.09 24.65
C LYS A 355 -22.11 8.35 25.80
N GLU A 356 -21.95 9.47 26.51
CA GLU A 356 -22.83 9.88 27.60
C GLU A 356 -24.28 10.06 27.12
N TYR A 357 -24.47 10.68 25.95
CA TYR A 357 -25.79 10.78 25.31
C TYR A 357 -26.40 9.40 25.06
N ARG A 358 -25.66 8.49 24.41
CA ARG A 358 -26.12 7.11 24.11
C ARG A 358 -26.46 6.33 25.38
N GLU A 359 -25.71 6.52 26.45
CA GLU A 359 -26.00 5.91 27.75
C GLU A 359 -27.28 6.49 28.37
N SER A 360 -27.50 7.80 28.28
CA SER A 360 -28.70 8.47 28.84
C SER A 360 -30.01 8.05 28.17
N ILE A 361 -29.96 7.62 26.91
CA ILE A 361 -31.14 7.18 26.14
C ILE A 361 -31.30 5.66 26.09
N LYS A 362 -30.44 4.89 26.78
CA LYS A 362 -30.41 3.42 26.67
C LYS A 362 -31.74 2.74 27.06
N SER A 363 -32.51 3.36 27.95
CA SER A 363 -33.85 2.90 28.35
C SER A 363 -34.99 3.48 27.50
N GLN A 364 -34.69 4.41 26.60
CA GLN A 364 -35.67 5.09 25.75
C GLN A 364 -35.80 4.36 24.41
N HIS A 365 -37.00 4.28 23.85
CA HIS A 365 -37.26 3.62 22.56
C HIS A 365 -37.20 4.66 21.43
N LEU A 366 -36.02 5.25 21.22
CA LEU A 366 -35.77 6.19 20.12
C LEU A 366 -35.46 5.45 18.82
N THR A 367 -35.85 6.02 17.68
CA THR A 367 -35.47 5.51 16.37
C THR A 367 -34.01 5.84 16.07
N GLN A 368 -33.34 5.01 15.26
CA GLN A 368 -31.95 5.25 14.87
C GLN A 368 -31.75 6.62 14.18
N GLN A 369 -32.75 7.06 13.41
CA GLN A 369 -32.72 8.36 12.74
C GLN A 369 -32.61 9.54 13.73
N VAL A 370 -33.38 9.49 14.83
CA VAL A 370 -33.34 10.53 15.88
C VAL A 370 -32.00 10.51 16.61
N ILE A 371 -31.46 9.31 16.89
CA ILE A 371 -30.14 9.16 17.51
C ILE A 371 -29.07 9.77 16.61
N ASP A 372 -29.08 9.45 15.32
CA ASP A 372 -28.10 9.93 14.35
C ASP A 372 -28.19 11.46 14.17
N GLU A 373 -29.40 12.01 14.17
CA GLU A 373 -29.60 13.47 14.11
C GLU A 373 -28.99 14.17 15.32
N ARG A 374 -29.23 13.64 16.53
CA ARG A 374 -28.65 14.21 17.74
C ARG A 374 -27.13 14.06 17.80
N VAL A 375 -26.60 12.94 17.33
CA VAL A 375 -25.14 12.75 17.20
C VAL A 375 -24.54 13.81 16.26
N ARG A 376 -25.16 14.06 15.10
CA ARG A 376 -24.71 15.10 14.17
C ARG A 376 -24.73 16.50 14.80
N GLU A 377 -25.72 16.80 15.65
CA GLU A 377 -25.76 18.07 16.37
C GLU A 377 -24.59 18.22 17.36
N ILE A 378 -24.26 17.16 18.11
CA ILE A 378 -23.11 17.14 19.02
C ILE A 378 -21.81 17.36 18.25
N GLU A 379 -21.62 16.65 17.13
CA GLU A 379 -20.44 16.81 16.27
C GLU A 379 -20.32 18.25 15.74
N LYS A 380 -21.42 18.81 15.22
CA LYS A 380 -21.47 20.20 14.72
C LYS A 380 -21.14 21.22 15.80
N LYS A 381 -21.56 20.99 17.05
CA LYS A 381 -21.28 21.85 18.20
C LYS A 381 -19.78 21.90 18.55
N HIS A 382 -19.07 20.77 18.51
CA HIS A 382 -17.64 20.70 18.88
C HIS A 382 -16.70 21.21 17.79
N LYS A 383 -17.16 21.20 16.54
CA LYS A 383 -16.36 21.48 15.35
C LYS A 383 -15.60 22.81 15.37
N PRO A 384 -16.20 23.98 15.72
CA PRO A 384 -15.45 25.23 15.74
C PRO A 384 -14.29 25.22 16.76
N GLY A 385 -14.50 24.60 17.93
CA GLY A 385 -13.47 24.44 18.96
C GLY A 385 -12.32 23.55 18.51
N LYS A 386 -12.63 22.44 17.82
CA LYS A 386 -11.63 21.58 17.17
C LYS A 386 -10.76 22.36 16.19
N ILE A 387 -11.36 23.13 15.28
CA ILE A 387 -10.63 23.95 14.30
C ILE A 387 -9.74 24.99 14.99
N GLN A 388 -10.27 25.69 16.00
CA GLN A 388 -9.51 26.70 16.73
C GLN A 388 -8.31 26.10 17.48
N ALA A 389 -8.47 24.92 18.09
CA ALA A 389 -7.39 24.22 18.77
C ALA A 389 -6.25 23.84 17.81
N MET A 390 -6.59 23.33 16.62
CA MET A 390 -5.60 23.03 15.58
C MET A 390 -4.87 24.27 15.08
N ARG A 391 -5.59 25.36 14.79
CA ARG A 391 -4.99 26.64 14.38
C ARG A 391 -4.01 27.18 15.43
N LYS A 392 -4.42 27.13 16.70
CA LYS A 392 -3.58 27.58 17.82
C LYS A 392 -2.28 26.76 17.88
N LEU A 393 -2.38 25.43 17.91
CA LEU A 393 -1.20 24.57 17.99
C LEU A 393 -0.27 24.74 16.78
N TYR A 394 -0.84 24.90 15.58
CA TYR A 394 -0.04 25.17 14.37
C TYR A 394 0.71 26.50 14.47
N ALA A 395 0.06 27.58 14.92
CA ALA A 395 0.70 28.88 15.12
C ALA A 395 1.76 28.87 16.24
N ASP A 396 1.51 28.13 17.32
CA ASP A 396 2.47 27.98 18.42
C ASP A 396 3.74 27.24 17.95
N ARG A 397 3.61 26.22 17.07
CA ARG A 397 4.76 25.53 16.46
C ARG A 397 5.53 26.43 15.49
N LEU A 398 4.84 27.19 14.65
CA LEU A 398 5.49 28.15 13.74
C LEU A 398 6.26 29.26 14.47
N SER A 399 5.77 29.68 15.64
CA SER A 399 6.42 30.70 16.48
C SER A 399 7.46 30.15 17.45
N GLY A 400 7.67 28.83 17.49
CA GLY A 400 8.59 28.16 18.41
C GLY A 400 8.11 28.09 19.87
N LYS A 401 6.86 28.47 20.15
CA LYS A 401 6.24 28.34 21.49
C LYS A 401 5.97 26.88 21.86
N GLU A 402 5.70 26.05 20.88
CA GLU A 402 5.55 24.61 21.00
C GLU A 402 6.57 23.90 20.13
N LYS A 403 7.11 22.77 20.61
CA LYS A 403 8.10 22.02 19.84
C LYS A 403 7.46 21.46 18.58
N ASP A 404 8.12 21.66 17.45
CA ASP A 404 7.69 21.06 16.20
C ASP A 404 8.03 19.56 16.19
N SER A 405 7.00 18.73 16.12
CA SER A 405 7.17 17.30 15.86
C SER A 405 7.19 17.09 14.35
N ILE A 406 8.37 17.24 13.76
CA ILE A 406 8.65 16.88 12.35
C ILE A 406 9.41 15.56 12.23
N GLN A 407 9.76 14.97 13.38
CA GLN A 407 10.40 13.66 13.51
C GLN A 407 9.32 12.65 13.94
N PRO A 408 9.39 11.39 13.51
CA PRO A 408 8.46 10.39 14.00
C PRO A 408 8.61 10.26 15.52
N ALA A 409 7.50 10.02 16.21
CA ALA A 409 7.59 9.47 17.56
C ALA A 409 8.17 8.07 17.40
N GLY A 410 9.44 7.91 17.80
CA GLY A 410 10.09 6.60 17.91
C GLY A 410 9.42 5.72 18.95
#